data_AF-A0A535HZ64-F1
#
_entry.id   AF-A0A535HZ64-F1
#
_cell.length_a   1.000
_cell.length_b   1.000
_cell.length_c   1.000
_cell.angle_alpha   90.00
_cell.angle_beta   90.00
_cell.angle_gamma   90.00
#
_symmetry.space_group_name_H-M   'P 1'
#
loop_
_entity.id
_entity.type
_entity.pdbx_description
1 polymer ?
#
loop_
_entity_poly.entity_id
_entity_poly.type
_entity_poly.pdbx_seq_one_letter_code
_entity_poly.pdbx_strand_id
1 'polypeptide(L)'
;MMEGDLFESVPNFSDGRRAEVIGSLAAAAGRAFVLDVDPDPDHNRVVVSLAGRSRRIIDGLMGAVGAAVELIDLPSHRGVHPRVGVADVVPIVPLGSTSLDSCRELAHDVGERVWTELRVPVFFYGHGEGRTLADIRAGRALPDLGGPGLHPTAGAVCVGARPLLVAFNVILYGYDLVGARALARAMRESGTGLRGVQALAFELPGKRVQLSMNLFRIDETTPAAVVAELARRGVAIGAEQVVGLCPARAASPAADGRLLEGRVAAAASLAGAELCAERGDEEHVALAARLRREADELARLAADQDAVLGGAERAAALVRVLSAAGVADDELGAVLDVAARGFRAAVTPATEAIYRDRIAALDARLA
;
A
#
# COMPACT_ATOMS: atom_id res chain seq x y z
N MET A 1 21.29 -9.64 9.45
CA MET A 1 20.69 -8.96 10.62
C MET A 1 19.88 -7.79 10.08
N MET A 2 18.55 -7.93 10.06
CA MET A 2 17.56 -7.00 9.47
C MET A 2 16.99 -6.01 10.51
N GLU A 3 17.69 -5.78 11.61
CA GLU A 3 17.07 -5.29 12.85
C GLU A 3 16.67 -3.80 12.78
N GLY A 4 16.99 -3.09 11.69
CA GLY A 4 16.57 -1.71 11.42
C GLY A 4 15.84 -1.48 10.10
N ASP A 5 15.57 -2.53 9.30
CA ASP A 5 14.83 -2.38 8.05
C ASP A 5 13.32 -2.23 8.29
N LEU A 6 12.69 -1.31 7.57
CA LEU A 6 11.25 -1.07 7.62
C LEU A 6 10.64 -1.41 6.26
N PHE A 7 9.54 -2.15 6.29
CA PHE A 7 8.86 -2.62 5.10
C PHE A 7 7.42 -2.17 5.10
N GLU A 8 6.90 -1.93 3.90
CA GLU A 8 5.47 -1.95 3.62
C GLU A 8 5.15 -3.31 2.99
N SER A 9 3.99 -3.87 3.34
CA SER A 9 3.38 -4.93 2.55
C SER A 9 1.95 -4.56 2.17
N VAL A 10 1.56 -4.87 0.94
CA VAL A 10 0.25 -4.48 0.39
C VAL A 10 -0.51 -5.72 -0.10
N PRO A 11 -0.79 -6.71 0.76
CA PRO A 11 -1.45 -7.95 0.35
C PRO A 11 -2.83 -7.70 -0.26
N ASN A 12 -3.13 -8.44 -1.32
CA ASN A 12 -4.37 -8.39 -2.07
C ASN A 12 -5.16 -9.68 -1.82
N PHE A 13 -6.37 -9.56 -1.28
CA PHE A 13 -7.24 -10.70 -0.98
C PHE A 13 -8.48 -10.72 -1.88
N SER A 14 -8.89 -11.91 -2.30
CA SER A 14 -10.05 -12.14 -3.17
C SER A 14 -11.37 -12.09 -2.39
N ASP A 15 -11.61 -10.99 -1.70
CA ASP A 15 -12.93 -10.60 -1.19
C ASP A 15 -13.01 -9.09 -1.01
N GLY A 16 -13.97 -8.43 -1.66
CA GLY A 16 -14.18 -6.98 -1.54
C GLY A 16 -15.58 -6.62 -1.06
N ARG A 17 -16.36 -7.59 -0.58
CA ARG A 17 -17.81 -7.42 -0.34
C ARG A 17 -18.26 -7.84 1.04
N ARG A 18 -17.64 -8.87 1.61
CA ARG A 18 -18.01 -9.43 2.93
C ARG A 18 -17.29 -8.67 4.04
N ALA A 19 -17.97 -7.69 4.63
CA ALA A 19 -17.40 -6.81 5.66
C ALA A 19 -16.87 -7.60 6.87
N GLU A 20 -17.53 -8.69 7.23
CA GLU A 20 -17.11 -9.60 8.30
C GLU A 20 -15.77 -10.27 7.97
N VAL A 21 -15.59 -10.74 6.73
CA VAL A 21 -14.34 -11.37 6.31
C VAL A 21 -13.24 -10.33 6.25
N ILE A 22 -13.50 -9.18 5.63
CA ILE A 22 -12.52 -8.08 5.55
C ILE A 22 -12.07 -7.64 6.95
N GLY A 23 -13.00 -7.52 7.90
CA GLY A 23 -12.71 -7.22 9.30
C GLY A 23 -11.83 -8.29 9.96
N SER A 24 -12.12 -9.58 9.72
CA SER A 24 -11.28 -10.68 10.22
C SER A 24 -9.86 -10.66 9.63
N LEU A 25 -9.71 -10.36 8.34
CA LEU A 25 -8.40 -10.23 7.70
C LEU A 25 -7.59 -9.09 8.32
N ALA A 26 -8.20 -7.91 8.48
CA ALA A 26 -7.56 -6.74 9.08
C ALA A 26 -7.18 -6.98 10.55
N ALA A 27 -8.06 -7.60 11.34
CA ALA A 27 -7.77 -7.95 12.71
C ALA A 27 -6.63 -8.96 12.84
N ALA A 28 -6.60 -9.99 11.97
CA ALA A 28 -5.52 -10.99 11.94
C ALA A 28 -4.17 -10.37 11.50
N ALA A 29 -4.20 -9.29 10.73
CA ALA A 29 -3.01 -8.54 10.33
C ALA A 29 -2.44 -7.63 11.44
N GLY A 30 -3.18 -7.41 12.54
CA GLY A 30 -2.89 -6.41 13.57
C GLY A 30 -1.59 -6.59 14.37
N ARG A 31 -0.80 -7.63 14.09
CA ARG A 31 0.59 -7.73 14.58
C ARG A 31 1.51 -6.73 13.89
N ALA A 32 1.20 -6.39 12.64
CA ALA A 32 1.79 -5.27 11.90
C ALA A 32 1.00 -3.98 12.15
N PHE A 33 1.61 -2.84 11.79
CA PHE A 33 0.87 -1.59 11.70
C PHE A 33 -0.07 -1.65 10.50
N VAL A 34 -1.38 -1.80 10.75
CA VAL A 34 -2.38 -1.75 9.68
C VAL A 34 -2.59 -0.28 9.28
N LEU A 35 -2.15 0.06 8.08
CA LEU A 35 -2.18 1.44 7.56
C LEU A 35 -3.52 1.76 6.90
N ASP A 36 -4.06 0.80 6.15
CA ASP A 36 -5.31 0.95 5.41
C ASP A 36 -5.93 -0.39 5.05
N VAL A 37 -7.25 -0.39 4.89
CA VAL A 37 -8.05 -1.51 4.40
C VAL A 37 -8.99 -0.96 3.33
N ASP A 38 -8.70 -1.23 2.07
CA ASP A 38 -9.38 -0.65 0.91
C ASP A 38 -10.15 -1.73 0.14
N PRO A 39 -11.42 -1.98 0.50
CA PRO A 39 -12.27 -2.92 -0.22
C PRO A 39 -12.75 -2.30 -1.54
N ASP A 40 -12.72 -3.11 -2.59
CA ASP A 40 -13.24 -2.80 -3.92
C ASP A 40 -14.35 -3.82 -4.27
N PRO A 41 -15.64 -3.46 -4.04
CA PRO A 41 -16.76 -4.33 -4.34
C PRO A 41 -16.96 -4.63 -5.83
N ASP A 42 -16.53 -3.71 -6.71
CA ASP A 42 -16.64 -3.87 -8.17
C ASP A 42 -15.66 -4.96 -8.64
N HIS A 43 -14.43 -4.94 -8.12
CA HIS A 43 -13.41 -5.96 -8.39
C HIS A 43 -13.55 -7.21 -7.52
N ASN A 44 -14.35 -7.15 -6.45
CA ASN A 44 -14.45 -8.14 -5.38
C ASN A 44 -13.06 -8.49 -4.82
N ARG A 45 -12.31 -7.47 -4.43
CA ARG A 45 -10.98 -7.59 -3.86
C ARG A 45 -10.81 -6.60 -2.72
N VAL A 46 -10.02 -6.93 -1.71
CA VAL A 46 -9.56 -5.98 -0.69
C VAL A 46 -8.05 -5.87 -0.76
N VAL A 47 -7.56 -4.65 -0.67
CA VAL A 47 -6.14 -4.34 -0.47
C VAL A 47 -5.96 -3.97 0.99
N VAL A 48 -5.05 -4.65 1.68
CA VAL A 48 -4.66 -4.27 3.05
C VAL A 48 -3.24 -3.73 2.96
N SER A 49 -2.98 -2.56 3.55
CA SER A 49 -1.65 -1.98 3.64
C SER A 49 -1.11 -2.14 5.05
N LEU A 50 0.09 -2.71 5.18
CA LEU A 50 0.77 -3.01 6.42
C LEU A 50 2.14 -2.36 6.44
N ALA A 51 2.62 -1.95 7.61
CA ALA A 51 4.02 -1.58 7.83
C ALA A 51 4.60 -2.21 9.09
N GLY A 52 5.92 -2.27 9.14
CA GLY A 52 6.68 -2.72 10.30
C GLY A 52 8.03 -3.33 9.91
N ARG A 53 8.78 -3.74 10.92
CA ARG A 53 9.99 -4.55 10.77
C ARG A 53 9.63 -5.98 10.38
N SER A 54 10.63 -6.74 9.94
CA SER A 54 10.48 -8.10 9.41
C SER A 54 9.54 -8.98 10.24
N ARG A 55 9.73 -9.02 11.58
CA ARG A 55 8.89 -9.85 12.47
C ARG A 55 7.42 -9.45 12.42
N ARG A 56 7.10 -8.16 12.54
CA ARG A 56 5.71 -7.68 12.52
C ARG A 56 5.05 -7.95 11.18
N ILE A 57 5.77 -7.71 10.08
CA ILE A 57 5.28 -7.95 8.73
C ILE A 57 4.99 -9.43 8.51
N ILE A 58 5.92 -10.31 8.87
CA ILE A 58 5.69 -11.76 8.74
C ILE A 58 4.49 -12.18 9.60
N ASP A 59 4.45 -11.79 10.87
CA ASP A 59 3.36 -12.21 11.77
C ASP A 59 1.99 -11.68 11.30
N GLY A 60 1.93 -10.43 10.83
CA GLY A 60 0.71 -9.84 10.27
C GLY A 60 0.28 -10.49 8.95
N LEU A 61 1.22 -10.76 8.05
CA LEU A 61 0.93 -11.44 6.79
C LEU A 61 0.47 -12.88 7.00
N MET A 62 1.15 -13.64 7.86
CA MET A 62 0.75 -15.03 8.17
C MET A 62 -0.63 -15.08 8.80
N GLY A 63 -0.96 -14.14 9.71
CA GLY A 63 -2.30 -14.01 10.28
C GLY A 63 -3.36 -13.73 9.21
N ALA A 64 -3.14 -12.72 8.37
CA ALA A 64 -4.10 -12.33 7.33
C ALA A 64 -4.26 -13.40 6.22
N VAL A 65 -3.17 -14.01 5.77
CA VAL A 65 -3.21 -15.09 4.77
C VAL A 65 -3.87 -16.34 5.35
N GLY A 66 -3.56 -16.70 6.60
CA GLY A 66 -4.25 -17.80 7.29
C GLY A 66 -5.76 -17.58 7.38
N ALA A 67 -6.18 -16.39 7.82
CA ALA A 67 -7.60 -16.03 7.87
C ALA A 67 -8.26 -16.07 6.47
N ALA A 68 -7.57 -15.63 5.41
CA ALA A 68 -8.08 -15.71 4.04
C ALA A 68 -8.27 -17.16 3.57
N VAL A 69 -7.34 -18.05 3.89
CA VAL A 69 -7.41 -19.48 3.56
C VAL A 69 -8.60 -20.15 4.26
N GLU A 70 -8.91 -19.75 5.48
CA GLU A 70 -10.04 -20.29 6.26
C GLU A 70 -11.41 -19.75 5.79
N LEU A 71 -11.48 -18.47 5.43
CA LEU A 71 -12.77 -17.76 5.25
C LEU A 71 -13.20 -17.56 3.80
N ILE A 72 -12.32 -17.83 2.83
CA ILE A 72 -12.56 -17.57 1.40
C ILE A 72 -12.42 -18.87 0.62
N ASP A 73 -13.42 -19.17 -0.21
CA ASP A 73 -13.41 -20.28 -1.16
C ASP A 73 -13.24 -19.73 -2.60
N LEU A 74 -12.06 -19.92 -3.18
CA LEU A 74 -11.72 -19.38 -4.50
C LEU A 74 -12.62 -19.91 -5.64
N PRO A 75 -13.02 -21.20 -5.68
CA PRO A 75 -14.00 -21.71 -6.64
C PRO A 75 -15.35 -20.97 -6.66
N SER A 76 -15.84 -20.50 -5.51
CA SER A 76 -17.08 -19.73 -5.42
C SER A 76 -16.88 -18.23 -5.63
N HIS A 77 -15.66 -17.72 -5.50
CA HIS A 77 -15.34 -16.31 -5.72
C HIS A 77 -15.63 -15.82 -7.16
N ARG A 78 -16.24 -14.62 -7.28
CA ARG A 78 -16.52 -13.95 -8.56
C ARG A 78 -16.07 -12.48 -8.49
N GLY A 79 -15.13 -12.09 -9.35
CA GLY A 79 -14.63 -10.72 -9.46
C GLY A 79 -14.06 -10.47 -10.86
N VAL A 80 -14.05 -9.21 -11.31
CA VAL A 80 -13.54 -8.84 -12.65
C VAL A 80 -12.01 -8.80 -12.70
N HIS A 81 -11.35 -8.71 -11.55
CA HIS A 81 -9.89 -8.70 -11.48
C HIS A 81 -9.32 -10.13 -11.63
N PRO A 82 -8.26 -10.33 -12.45
CA PRO A 82 -7.54 -11.60 -12.50
C PRO A 82 -6.96 -11.96 -11.13
N ARG A 83 -7.06 -13.24 -10.73
CA ARG A 83 -6.51 -13.75 -9.47
C ARG A 83 -6.08 -15.21 -9.58
N VAL A 84 -5.10 -15.59 -8.78
CA VAL A 84 -4.53 -16.95 -8.65
C VAL A 84 -4.90 -17.58 -7.31
N GLY A 85 -5.13 -16.77 -6.27
CA GLY A 85 -5.41 -17.24 -4.92
C GLY A 85 -6.36 -16.36 -4.11
N VAL A 86 -6.74 -16.88 -2.93
CA VAL A 86 -7.51 -16.11 -1.93
C VAL A 86 -6.67 -14.98 -1.33
N ALA A 87 -5.38 -15.24 -1.10
CA ALA A 87 -4.34 -14.23 -1.03
C ALA A 87 -3.63 -14.24 -2.39
N ASP A 88 -3.96 -13.29 -3.26
CA ASP A 88 -3.51 -13.30 -4.66
C ASP A 88 -2.06 -12.85 -4.79
N VAL A 89 -1.75 -11.66 -4.26
CA VAL A 89 -0.43 -11.04 -4.35
C VAL A 89 -0.06 -10.47 -2.99
N VAL A 90 1.14 -10.78 -2.50
CA VAL A 90 1.73 -10.30 -1.25
C VAL A 90 3.08 -9.64 -1.57
N PRO A 91 3.08 -8.34 -1.90
CA PRO A 91 4.32 -7.62 -2.16
C PRO A 91 5.01 -7.23 -0.85
N ILE A 92 6.34 -7.26 -0.83
CA ILE A 92 7.19 -6.59 0.16
C ILE A 92 7.85 -5.39 -0.54
N VAL A 93 7.74 -4.22 0.10
CA VAL A 93 8.08 -2.93 -0.48
C VAL A 93 8.99 -2.18 0.50
N PRO A 94 10.07 -1.53 0.02
CA PRO A 94 10.98 -0.81 0.90
C PRO A 94 10.32 0.46 1.44
N LEU A 95 10.51 0.70 2.75
CA LEU A 95 10.24 1.99 3.39
C LEU A 95 11.55 2.61 3.88
N GLY A 96 11.65 3.94 3.82
CA GLY A 96 12.86 4.65 4.23
C GLY A 96 14.09 4.22 3.41
N SER A 97 15.15 3.79 4.10
CA SER A 97 16.41 3.36 3.49
C SER A 97 16.51 1.86 3.19
N THR A 98 15.44 1.09 3.43
CA THR A 98 15.46 -0.35 3.21
C THR A 98 15.69 -0.70 1.74
N SER A 99 16.55 -1.70 1.51
CA SER A 99 16.92 -2.12 0.16
C SER A 99 15.89 -3.06 -0.47
N LEU A 100 15.83 -3.11 -1.80
CA LEU A 100 15.01 -4.09 -2.50
C LEU A 100 15.51 -5.53 -2.29
N ASP A 101 16.80 -5.73 -2.05
CA ASP A 101 17.36 -7.04 -1.74
C ASP A 101 16.89 -7.51 -0.37
N SER A 102 16.88 -6.64 0.66
CA SER A 102 16.27 -6.93 1.96
C SER A 102 14.79 -7.30 1.82
N CYS A 103 14.05 -6.60 0.95
CA CYS A 103 12.63 -6.91 0.69
C CYS A 103 12.48 -8.30 0.04
N ARG A 104 13.41 -8.68 -0.83
CA ARG A 104 13.41 -9.99 -1.48
C ARG A 104 13.68 -11.10 -0.47
N GLU A 105 14.67 -10.93 0.40
CA GLU A 105 14.95 -11.87 1.49
C GLU A 105 13.70 -12.10 2.35
N LEU A 106 13.05 -11.01 2.78
CA LEU A 106 11.81 -11.09 3.56
C LEU A 106 10.66 -11.75 2.79
N ALA A 107 10.54 -11.49 1.48
CA ALA A 107 9.52 -12.14 0.64
C ALA A 107 9.72 -13.65 0.55
N HIS A 108 10.98 -14.12 0.49
CA HIS A 108 11.30 -15.56 0.53
C HIS A 108 10.97 -16.18 1.88
N ASP A 109 11.32 -15.52 2.99
CA ASP A 109 10.95 -15.96 4.34
C ASP A 109 9.42 -16.10 4.51
N VAL A 110 8.66 -15.11 4.02
CA VAL A 110 7.19 -15.17 4.03
C VAL A 110 6.69 -16.34 3.18
N GLY A 111 7.23 -16.52 1.96
CA GLY A 111 6.83 -17.62 1.07
C GLY A 111 7.08 -18.99 1.69
N GLU A 112 8.25 -19.21 2.27
CA GLU A 112 8.58 -20.47 2.96
C GLU A 112 7.62 -20.75 4.13
N ARG A 113 7.28 -19.73 4.93
CA ARG A 113 6.29 -19.88 6.01
C ARG A 113 4.89 -20.16 5.49
N VAL A 114 4.43 -19.48 4.44
CA VAL A 114 3.13 -19.76 3.81
C VAL A 114 3.05 -21.22 3.34
N TRP A 115 4.09 -21.72 2.69
CA TRP A 115 4.11 -23.10 2.24
C TRP A 115 4.14 -24.09 3.43
N THR A 116 5.05 -23.88 4.38
CA THR A 116 5.27 -24.85 5.47
C THR A 116 4.13 -24.89 6.48
N GLU A 117 3.54 -23.75 6.83
CA GLU A 117 2.49 -23.61 7.85
C GLU A 117 1.08 -23.69 7.27
N LEU A 118 0.82 -23.05 6.12
CA LEU A 118 -0.53 -22.97 5.53
C LEU A 118 -0.75 -23.92 4.36
N ARG A 119 0.31 -24.58 3.86
CA ARG A 119 0.26 -25.53 2.72
C ARG A 119 -0.34 -24.94 1.45
N VAL A 120 -0.22 -23.62 1.27
CA VAL A 120 -0.60 -22.92 0.06
C VAL A 120 0.62 -22.84 -0.87
N PRO A 121 0.53 -23.28 -2.14
CA PRO A 121 1.62 -23.15 -3.09
C PRO A 121 2.01 -21.69 -3.33
N VAL A 122 3.30 -21.45 -3.55
CA VAL A 122 3.87 -20.10 -3.63
C VAL A 122 4.55 -19.89 -4.98
N PHE A 123 4.31 -18.73 -5.57
CA PHE A 123 5.11 -18.19 -6.66
C PHE A 123 5.92 -17.01 -6.16
N PHE A 124 7.22 -17.00 -6.45
CA PHE A 124 8.04 -15.81 -6.25
C PHE A 124 8.00 -14.91 -7.49
N TYR A 125 7.85 -13.60 -7.29
CA TYR A 125 7.82 -12.63 -8.37
C TYR A 125 8.54 -11.32 -8.03
N GLY A 126 8.82 -10.51 -9.04
CA GLY A 126 9.34 -9.16 -8.85
C GLY A 126 10.87 -9.11 -8.84
N HIS A 127 11.46 -8.30 -7.97
CA HIS A 127 12.88 -8.00 -7.94
C HIS A 127 13.72 -9.28 -7.81
N GLY A 128 14.57 -9.52 -8.81
CA GLY A 128 15.47 -10.67 -8.85
C GLY A 128 14.83 -12.02 -9.22
N GLU A 129 13.52 -12.06 -9.49
CA GLU A 129 12.80 -13.26 -9.89
C GLU A 129 12.65 -13.35 -11.42
N GLY A 130 12.68 -14.58 -11.95
CA GLY A 130 12.67 -14.83 -13.39
C GLY A 130 11.29 -14.75 -14.08
N ARG A 131 10.21 -14.53 -13.31
CA ARG A 131 8.82 -14.62 -13.77
C ARG A 131 8.04 -13.37 -13.42
N THR A 132 7.14 -12.96 -14.32
CA THR A 132 6.24 -11.84 -14.06
C THR A 132 4.90 -12.32 -13.49
N LEU A 133 4.18 -11.45 -12.77
CA LEU A 133 2.79 -11.72 -12.37
C LEU A 133 1.88 -12.04 -13.58
N ALA A 134 2.18 -11.47 -14.74
CA ALA A 134 1.42 -11.75 -15.96
C ALA A 134 1.66 -13.17 -16.48
N ASP A 135 2.87 -13.72 -16.32
CA ASP A 135 3.17 -15.12 -16.66
C ASP A 135 2.49 -16.10 -15.72
N ILE A 136 2.54 -15.82 -14.42
CA ILE A 136 1.90 -16.62 -13.38
C ILE A 136 0.38 -16.66 -13.60
N ARG A 137 -0.26 -15.49 -13.74
CA ARG A 137 -1.71 -15.37 -13.98
C ARG A 137 -2.16 -15.97 -15.31
N ALA A 138 -1.26 -16.14 -16.28
CA ALA A 138 -1.56 -16.80 -17.55
C ALA A 138 -1.34 -18.33 -17.52
N GLY A 139 -0.96 -18.90 -16.36
CA GLY A 139 -0.71 -20.33 -16.22
C GLY A 139 0.56 -20.82 -16.92
N ARG A 140 1.51 -19.90 -17.20
CA ARG A 140 2.79 -20.23 -17.87
C ARG A 140 3.92 -20.58 -16.89
N ALA A 141 3.62 -20.67 -15.59
CA ALA A 141 4.57 -20.97 -14.53
C ALA A 141 4.04 -22.08 -13.61
N LEU A 142 4.96 -22.84 -13.01
CA LEU A 142 4.67 -23.78 -11.92
C LEU A 142 5.05 -23.15 -10.57
N PRO A 143 4.32 -23.44 -9.47
CA PRO A 143 4.70 -22.91 -8.16
C PRO A 143 6.15 -23.22 -7.82
N ASP A 144 6.86 -22.25 -7.25
CA ASP A 144 8.24 -22.40 -6.79
C ASP A 144 8.29 -23.26 -5.53
N LEU A 145 7.25 -23.15 -4.67
CA LEU A 145 7.03 -24.02 -3.51
C LEU A 145 5.65 -24.69 -3.59
N GLY A 146 5.57 -25.96 -3.20
CA GLY A 146 4.30 -26.69 -3.07
C GLY A 146 3.62 -27.13 -4.39
N GLY A 147 4.31 -27.05 -5.52
CA GLY A 147 3.79 -27.47 -6.83
C GLY A 147 3.74 -28.99 -7.06
N PRO A 148 3.24 -29.46 -8.24
CA PRO A 148 2.80 -28.65 -9.38
C PRO A 148 1.33 -28.20 -9.32
N GLY A 149 0.54 -28.74 -8.38
CA GLY A 149 -0.87 -28.39 -8.22
C GLY A 149 -1.09 -27.07 -7.48
N LEU A 150 -2.31 -26.53 -7.57
CA LEU A 150 -2.78 -25.43 -6.73
C LEU A 150 -3.59 -26.00 -5.55
N HIS A 151 -3.70 -25.24 -4.46
CA HIS A 151 -4.60 -25.60 -3.37
C HIS A 151 -6.06 -25.58 -3.86
N PRO A 152 -6.90 -26.58 -3.53
CA PRO A 152 -8.24 -26.72 -4.11
C PRO A 152 -9.17 -25.53 -3.84
N THR A 153 -9.13 -24.97 -2.63
CA THR A 153 -9.95 -23.82 -2.23
C THR A 153 -9.19 -22.50 -2.17
N ALA A 154 -7.89 -22.49 -1.85
CA ALA A 154 -7.09 -21.29 -1.68
C ALA A 154 -6.34 -20.84 -2.95
N GLY A 155 -6.15 -21.73 -3.94
CA GLY A 155 -5.32 -21.46 -5.11
C GLY A 155 -3.83 -21.44 -4.78
N ALA A 156 -3.13 -20.37 -5.15
CA ALA A 156 -1.73 -20.11 -4.79
C ALA A 156 -1.50 -18.63 -4.52
N VAL A 157 -0.44 -18.31 -3.78
CA VAL A 157 -0.06 -16.93 -3.47
C VAL A 157 1.16 -16.51 -4.29
N CYS A 158 1.14 -15.28 -4.82
CA CYS A 158 2.32 -14.65 -5.40
C CYS A 158 3.01 -13.76 -4.36
N VAL A 159 4.18 -14.13 -3.88
CA VAL A 159 4.94 -13.36 -2.89
C VAL A 159 6.16 -12.75 -3.58
N GLY A 160 6.50 -11.50 -3.30
CA GLY A 160 7.58 -10.87 -4.05
C GLY A 160 8.01 -9.50 -3.58
N ALA A 161 9.21 -9.08 -3.99
CA ALA A 161 9.73 -7.75 -3.69
C ALA A 161 9.53 -6.81 -4.89
N ARG A 162 9.15 -5.57 -4.63
CA ARG A 162 9.00 -4.54 -5.68
C ARG A 162 9.21 -3.14 -5.15
N PRO A 163 9.56 -2.16 -6.01
CA PRO A 163 9.50 -0.75 -5.62
C PRO A 163 8.06 -0.33 -5.27
N LEU A 164 7.94 0.84 -4.63
CA LEU A 164 6.66 1.53 -4.44
C LEU A 164 5.93 1.66 -5.79
N LEU A 165 4.61 1.49 -5.75
CA LEU A 165 3.75 1.76 -6.88
C LEU A 165 2.53 2.56 -6.43
N VAL A 166 1.95 3.31 -7.35
CA VAL A 166 0.62 3.92 -7.18
C VAL A 166 -0.36 3.21 -8.11
N ALA A 167 -1.41 2.62 -7.56
CA ALA A 167 -2.54 2.12 -8.34
C ALA A 167 -3.52 3.28 -8.58
N PHE A 168 -3.63 3.71 -9.83
CA PHE A 168 -4.41 4.87 -10.25
C PHE A 168 -5.40 4.48 -11.34
N ASN A 169 -6.69 4.69 -11.07
CA ASN A 169 -7.76 4.35 -11.97
C ASN A 169 -8.50 5.61 -12.42
N VAL A 170 -8.99 5.60 -13.65
CA VAL A 170 -9.88 6.65 -14.17
C VAL A 170 -11.08 6.04 -14.87
N ILE A 171 -12.26 6.65 -14.71
CA ILE A 171 -13.44 6.31 -15.50
C ILE A 171 -13.29 6.91 -16.91
N LEU A 172 -13.63 6.15 -17.94
CA LEU A 172 -13.60 6.59 -19.33
C LEU A 172 -15.00 6.90 -19.83
N TYR A 173 -15.20 8.07 -20.46
CA TYR A 173 -16.45 8.42 -21.11
C TYR A 173 -16.41 8.16 -22.61
N GLY A 174 -17.49 7.60 -23.17
CA GLY A 174 -17.60 7.34 -24.60
C GLY A 174 -16.73 6.18 -25.11
N TYR A 175 -16.18 5.38 -24.21
CA TYR A 175 -15.43 4.17 -24.54
C TYR A 175 -16.28 2.93 -24.30
N ASP A 176 -16.20 1.97 -25.21
CA ASP A 176 -16.53 0.59 -24.94
C ASP A 176 -15.29 -0.17 -24.42
N LEU A 177 -15.46 -1.42 -24.02
CA LEU A 177 -14.37 -2.24 -23.51
C LEU A 177 -13.28 -2.50 -24.56
N VAL A 178 -13.63 -2.51 -25.85
CA VAL A 178 -12.67 -2.74 -26.95
C VAL A 178 -11.75 -1.53 -27.11
N GLY A 179 -12.32 -0.33 -27.20
CA GLY A 179 -11.59 0.93 -27.26
C GLY A 179 -10.75 1.16 -26.01
N ALA A 180 -11.28 0.85 -24.83
CA ALA A 180 -10.53 0.99 -23.58
C ALA A 180 -9.34 0.02 -23.50
N ARG A 181 -9.47 -1.20 -24.01
CA ARG A 181 -8.33 -2.14 -24.12
C ARG A 181 -7.28 -1.63 -25.10
N ALA A 182 -7.67 -1.01 -26.20
CA ALA A 182 -6.73 -0.39 -27.14
C ALA A 182 -5.99 0.78 -26.49
N LEU A 183 -6.71 1.66 -25.78
CA LEU A 183 -6.13 2.76 -25.01
C LEU A 183 -5.16 2.24 -23.93
N ALA A 184 -5.56 1.24 -23.15
CA ALA A 184 -4.70 0.63 -22.13
C ALA A 184 -3.38 0.12 -22.73
N ARG A 185 -3.39 -0.53 -23.90
CA ARG A 185 -2.15 -0.96 -24.58
C ARG A 185 -1.29 0.24 -25.00
N ALA A 186 -1.91 1.31 -25.46
CA ALA A 186 -1.21 2.52 -25.90
C ALA A 186 -0.62 3.36 -24.75
N MET A 187 -1.12 3.18 -23.52
CA MET A 187 -0.60 3.85 -22.32
C MET A 187 0.59 3.12 -21.67
N ARG A 188 0.74 1.80 -21.92
CA ARG A 188 1.78 0.98 -21.28
C ARG A 188 3.19 1.32 -21.76
N GLU A 189 4.16 1.23 -20.85
CA GLU A 189 5.60 1.30 -21.17
C GLU A 189 6.01 0.21 -22.16
N SER A 190 5.43 -0.98 -22.07
CA SER A 190 5.73 -2.09 -23.00
C SER A 190 5.30 -1.81 -24.45
N GLY A 191 4.52 -0.76 -24.68
CA GLY A 191 4.14 -0.28 -25.99
C GLY A 191 4.87 1.03 -26.32
N THR A 192 4.11 2.04 -26.74
CA THR A 192 4.62 3.39 -27.04
C THR A 192 4.13 4.42 -26.02
N GLY A 193 3.71 3.95 -24.85
CA GLY A 193 3.10 4.76 -23.80
C GLY A 193 4.10 5.41 -22.86
N LEU A 194 3.62 5.74 -21.67
CA LEU A 194 4.43 6.39 -20.64
C LEU A 194 5.36 5.36 -19.96
N ARG A 195 6.56 5.81 -19.58
CA ARG A 195 7.46 5.00 -18.75
C ARG A 195 6.82 4.73 -17.39
N GLY A 196 7.07 3.57 -16.82
CA GLY A 196 6.54 3.21 -15.51
C GLY A 196 5.05 2.89 -15.48
N VAL A 197 4.36 2.76 -16.62
CA VAL A 197 2.90 2.51 -16.66
C VAL A 197 2.58 1.09 -17.12
N GLN A 198 1.83 0.39 -16.29
CA GLN A 198 1.01 -0.76 -16.67
C GLN A 198 -0.46 -0.35 -16.66
N ALA A 199 -1.27 -0.90 -17.57
CA ALA A 199 -2.68 -0.50 -17.67
C ALA A 199 -3.57 -1.68 -18.08
N LEU A 200 -4.75 -1.80 -17.49
CA LEU A 200 -5.82 -2.73 -17.85
C LEU A 200 -7.13 -1.95 -18.04
N ALA A 201 -8.09 -2.56 -18.73
CA ALA A 201 -9.40 -1.98 -18.92
C ALA A 201 -10.46 -2.96 -18.41
N PHE A 202 -11.39 -2.44 -17.62
CA PHE A 202 -12.47 -3.19 -16.99
C PHE A 202 -13.81 -2.57 -17.33
N GLU A 203 -14.82 -3.41 -17.51
CA GLU A 203 -16.22 -3.00 -17.49
C GLU A 203 -16.75 -3.26 -16.08
N LEU A 204 -17.17 -2.20 -15.40
CA LEU A 204 -17.71 -2.21 -14.04
C LEU A 204 -19.25 -2.24 -14.08
N PRO A 205 -19.92 -2.55 -12.96
CA PRO A 205 -21.37 -2.45 -12.84
C PRO A 205 -21.92 -1.11 -13.35
N GLY A 206 -23.04 -1.18 -14.07
CA GLY A 206 -23.66 -0.02 -14.73
C GLY A 206 -23.04 0.35 -16.08
N LYS A 207 -22.30 -0.56 -16.73
CA LYS A 207 -21.62 -0.34 -18.02
C LYS A 207 -20.60 0.81 -17.98
N ARG A 208 -20.03 1.09 -16.80
CA ARG A 208 -18.94 2.06 -16.65
C ARG A 208 -17.66 1.39 -17.11
N VAL A 209 -16.86 2.08 -17.92
CA VAL A 209 -15.57 1.56 -18.36
C VAL A 209 -14.47 2.25 -17.58
N GLN A 210 -13.57 1.48 -16.99
CA GLN A 210 -12.47 1.97 -16.18
C GLN A 210 -11.14 1.60 -16.84
N LEU A 211 -10.24 2.58 -16.91
CA LEU A 211 -8.83 2.36 -17.17
C LEU A 211 -8.11 2.25 -15.82
N SER A 212 -7.64 1.06 -15.49
CA SER A 212 -6.91 0.80 -14.26
C SER A 212 -5.42 0.76 -14.54
N MET A 213 -4.61 1.51 -13.78
CA MET A 213 -3.19 1.67 -14.04
C MET A 213 -2.35 1.45 -12.80
N ASN A 214 -1.18 0.86 -13.00
CA ASN A 214 -0.13 0.71 -12.00
C ASN A 214 1.05 1.58 -12.44
N LEU A 215 1.41 2.56 -11.61
CA LEU A 215 2.53 3.47 -11.82
C LEU A 215 3.70 3.04 -10.93
N PHE A 216 4.74 2.45 -11.51
CA PHE A 216 5.86 1.84 -10.77
C PHE A 216 7.20 2.59 -10.93
N ARG A 217 7.20 3.73 -11.63
CA ARG A 217 8.28 4.73 -11.64
C ARG A 217 7.71 6.09 -11.26
N ILE A 218 7.23 6.20 -10.02
CA ILE A 218 6.43 7.33 -9.56
C ILE A 218 7.18 8.67 -9.57
N ASP A 219 8.51 8.65 -9.55
CA ASP A 219 9.36 9.84 -9.67
C ASP A 219 9.47 10.34 -11.13
N GLU A 220 9.13 9.49 -12.12
CA GLU A 220 9.12 9.84 -13.54
C GLU A 220 7.70 10.07 -14.08
N THR A 221 6.71 9.31 -13.58
CA THR A 221 5.34 9.36 -14.07
C THR A 221 4.35 9.32 -12.92
N THR A 222 3.82 10.50 -12.60
CA THR A 222 2.81 10.72 -11.56
C THR A 222 1.38 10.53 -12.10
N PRO A 223 0.36 10.40 -11.24
CA PRO A 223 -1.04 10.44 -11.66
C PRO A 223 -1.39 11.67 -12.50
N ALA A 224 -0.86 12.85 -12.14
CA ALA A 224 -1.05 14.08 -12.91
C ALA A 224 -0.47 13.99 -14.34
N ALA A 225 0.70 13.37 -14.50
CA ALA A 225 1.30 13.14 -15.82
C ALA A 225 0.45 12.20 -16.69
N VAL A 226 -0.15 11.17 -16.08
CA VAL A 226 -1.09 10.26 -16.75
C VAL A 226 -2.34 11.00 -17.22
N VAL A 227 -2.94 11.83 -16.37
CA VAL A 227 -4.11 12.65 -16.72
C VAL A 227 -3.79 13.60 -17.87
N ALA A 228 -2.62 14.26 -17.83
CA ALA A 228 -2.17 15.14 -18.90
C ALA A 228 -1.99 14.39 -20.24
N GLU A 229 -1.45 13.16 -20.21
CA GLU A 229 -1.29 12.33 -21.40
C GLU A 229 -2.63 11.86 -21.97
N LEU A 230 -3.59 11.51 -21.12
CA LEU A 230 -4.95 11.16 -21.55
C LEU A 230 -5.64 12.37 -22.21
N ALA A 231 -5.51 13.56 -21.62
CA ALA A 231 -6.02 14.80 -22.20
C ALA A 231 -5.36 15.11 -23.55
N ARG A 232 -4.04 14.94 -23.68
CA ARG A 232 -3.30 15.11 -24.95
C ARG A 232 -3.79 14.16 -26.05
N ARG A 233 -4.28 12.98 -25.68
CA ARG A 233 -4.88 11.99 -26.58
C ARG A 233 -6.36 12.25 -26.89
N GLY A 234 -6.95 13.31 -26.34
CA GLY A 234 -8.36 13.64 -26.51
C GLY A 234 -9.30 12.70 -25.75
N VAL A 235 -8.82 12.02 -24.70
CA VAL A 235 -9.61 11.10 -23.88
C VAL A 235 -10.38 11.89 -22.83
N ALA A 236 -11.71 11.80 -22.88
CA ALA A 236 -12.57 12.34 -21.82
C ALA A 236 -12.61 11.37 -20.63
N ILE A 237 -12.17 11.84 -19.46
CA ILE A 237 -12.13 11.06 -18.22
C ILE A 237 -13.17 11.57 -17.21
N GLY A 238 -13.62 10.67 -16.36
CA GLY A 238 -14.48 10.93 -15.20
C GLY A 238 -13.69 10.90 -13.91
N ALA A 239 -14.29 10.31 -12.88
CA ALA A 239 -13.68 10.21 -11.55
C ALA A 239 -12.30 9.51 -11.60
N GLU A 240 -11.37 10.13 -10.90
CA GLU A 240 -10.03 9.62 -10.60
C GLU A 240 -10.05 8.88 -9.28
N GLN A 241 -9.26 7.82 -9.16
CA GLN A 241 -9.21 7.01 -7.95
C GLN A 241 -7.81 6.49 -7.71
N VAL A 242 -7.26 6.74 -6.52
CA VAL A 242 -6.14 5.97 -5.98
C VAL A 242 -6.69 4.74 -5.26
N VAL A 243 -6.15 3.56 -5.57
CA VAL A 243 -6.43 2.31 -4.85
C VAL A 243 -5.30 2.05 -3.86
N GLY A 244 -5.65 1.81 -2.59
CA GLY A 244 -4.72 1.79 -1.48
C GLY A 244 -4.15 3.18 -1.20
N LEU A 245 -2.83 3.22 -0.93
CA LEU A 245 -2.10 4.40 -0.50
C LEU A 245 -1.23 4.98 -1.62
N CYS A 246 -1.00 6.29 -1.55
CA CYS A 246 -0.15 7.04 -2.47
C CYS A 246 0.95 7.77 -1.69
N PRO A 247 2.24 7.61 -2.06
CA PRO A 247 3.31 8.43 -1.48
C PRO A 247 3.05 9.92 -1.74
N ALA A 248 3.25 10.76 -0.72
CA ALA A 248 2.96 12.20 -0.78
C ALA A 248 3.63 12.89 -1.97
N ARG A 249 4.84 12.46 -2.33
CA ARG A 249 5.60 13.02 -3.47
C ARG A 249 4.96 12.79 -4.84
N ALA A 250 4.08 11.80 -4.96
CA ALA A 250 3.35 11.45 -6.18
C ALA A 250 1.85 11.77 -6.06
N ALA A 251 1.43 12.40 -4.96
CA ALA A 251 0.03 12.61 -4.66
C ALA A 251 -0.62 13.62 -5.63
N SER A 252 -1.90 13.38 -5.89
CA SER A 252 -2.82 14.29 -6.57
C SER A 252 -4.05 14.43 -5.67
N PRO A 253 -5.01 15.32 -5.96
CA PRO A 253 -6.25 15.40 -5.17
C PRO A 253 -7.01 14.06 -5.05
N ALA A 254 -6.84 13.15 -6.01
CA ALA A 254 -7.40 11.79 -5.92
C ALA A 254 -6.81 10.93 -4.77
N ALA A 255 -5.73 11.41 -4.14
CA ALA A 255 -5.06 10.79 -2.99
C ALA A 255 -5.44 11.45 -1.65
N ASP A 256 -6.40 12.37 -1.60
CA ASP A 256 -6.86 12.98 -0.35
C ASP A 256 -7.28 11.88 0.65
N GLY A 257 -6.73 11.96 1.87
CA GLY A 257 -6.93 10.95 2.91
C GLY A 257 -6.29 9.59 2.64
N ARG A 258 -5.42 9.49 1.63
CA ARG A 258 -4.74 8.24 1.19
C ARG A 258 -3.22 8.41 1.11
N LEU A 259 -2.66 9.44 1.76
CA LEU A 259 -1.22 9.64 1.80
C LEU A 259 -0.54 8.53 2.62
N LEU A 260 0.43 7.85 2.03
CA LEU A 260 1.17 6.77 2.68
C LEU A 260 1.79 7.25 3.99
N GLU A 261 2.52 8.35 3.96
CA GLU A 261 3.19 8.95 5.12
C GLU A 261 2.19 9.36 6.21
N GLY A 262 1.00 9.83 5.82
CA GLY A 262 -0.08 10.17 6.76
C GLY A 262 -0.62 8.94 7.48
N ARG A 263 -0.83 7.83 6.75
CA ARG A 263 -1.27 6.57 7.34
C ARG A 263 -0.20 5.89 8.20
N VAL A 264 1.06 5.97 7.79
CA VAL A 264 2.21 5.50 8.58
C VAL A 264 2.29 6.27 9.91
N ALA A 265 2.22 7.61 9.87
CA ALA A 265 2.23 8.42 11.08
C ALA A 265 0.98 8.19 11.97
N ALA A 266 -0.20 8.03 11.35
CA ALA A 266 -1.43 7.72 12.07
C ALA A 266 -1.35 6.37 12.81
N ALA A 267 -0.86 5.32 12.14
CA ALA A 267 -0.71 4.01 12.76
C ALA A 267 0.28 4.03 13.94
N ALA A 268 1.40 4.75 13.80
CA ALA A 268 2.33 4.96 14.91
C ALA A 268 1.71 5.75 16.07
N SER A 269 0.91 6.77 15.77
CA SER A 269 0.18 7.54 16.80
C SER A 269 -0.85 6.68 17.54
N LEU A 270 -1.58 5.80 16.83
CA LEU A 270 -2.51 4.84 17.46
C LEU A 270 -1.78 3.85 18.38
N ALA A 271 -0.67 3.27 17.92
CA ALA A 271 0.12 2.37 18.74
C ALA A 271 0.69 3.08 19.99
N GLY A 272 1.17 4.32 19.84
CA GLY A 272 1.54 5.15 20.98
C GLY A 272 0.39 5.41 21.94
N ALA A 273 -0.84 5.58 21.42
CA ALA A 273 -2.04 5.75 22.24
C ALA A 273 -2.39 4.48 23.02
N GLU A 274 -2.23 3.30 22.43
CA GLU A 274 -2.42 2.01 23.08
C GLU A 274 -1.43 1.81 24.23
N LEU A 275 -0.14 2.06 23.98
CA LEU A 275 0.90 2.00 25.01
C LEU A 275 0.64 2.99 26.16
N CYS A 276 0.16 4.21 25.86
CA CYS A 276 -0.26 5.15 26.88
C CYS A 276 -1.47 4.63 27.68
N ALA A 277 -2.48 4.08 27.01
CA ALA A 277 -3.67 3.54 27.68
C ALA A 277 -3.31 2.36 28.61
N GLU A 278 -2.33 1.54 28.25
CA GLU A 278 -1.82 0.44 29.08
C GLU A 278 -1.12 0.90 30.36
N ARG A 279 -0.51 2.10 30.37
CA ARG A 279 0.07 2.70 31.60
C ARG A 279 -1.01 3.03 32.63
N GLY A 280 -2.14 3.57 32.16
CA GLY A 280 -3.37 3.74 32.94
C GLY A 280 -3.43 4.91 33.92
N ASP A 281 -2.36 5.69 34.10
CA ASP A 281 -2.43 6.94 34.89
C ASP A 281 -3.12 8.08 34.11
N GLU A 282 -3.57 9.09 34.85
CA GLU A 282 -4.40 10.19 34.31
C GLU A 282 -3.72 10.93 33.14
N GLU A 283 -2.41 11.15 33.22
CA GLU A 283 -1.65 11.87 32.19
C GLU A 283 -1.58 11.04 30.90
N HIS A 284 -1.24 9.75 31.01
CA HIS A 284 -1.18 8.87 29.85
C HIS A 284 -2.55 8.59 29.24
N VAL A 285 -3.62 8.47 30.04
CA VAL A 285 -4.98 8.34 29.52
C VAL A 285 -5.39 9.59 28.73
N ALA A 286 -5.07 10.79 29.24
CA ALA A 286 -5.32 12.04 28.53
C ALA A 286 -4.49 12.13 27.23
N LEU A 287 -3.22 11.72 27.26
CA LEU A 287 -2.36 11.67 26.09
C LEU A 287 -2.87 10.66 25.05
N ALA A 288 -3.29 9.47 25.46
CA ALA A 288 -3.87 8.46 24.58
C ALA A 288 -5.06 9.01 23.78
N ALA A 289 -5.96 9.75 24.44
CA ALA A 289 -7.09 10.39 23.76
C ALA A 289 -6.64 11.45 22.73
N ARG A 290 -5.55 12.18 23.00
CA ARG A 290 -4.97 13.14 22.05
C ARG A 290 -4.32 12.44 20.86
N LEU A 291 -3.55 11.37 21.11
CA LEU A 291 -2.89 10.58 20.08
C LEU A 291 -3.88 9.89 19.14
N ARG A 292 -5.04 9.44 19.65
CA ARG A 292 -6.13 8.91 18.80
C ARG A 292 -6.70 9.98 17.85
N ARG A 293 -6.96 11.19 18.36
CA ARG A 293 -7.42 12.30 17.51
C ARG A 293 -6.37 12.70 16.48
N GLU A 294 -5.11 12.75 16.90
CA GLU A 294 -3.97 13.02 16.02
C GLU A 294 -3.88 11.99 14.90
N ALA A 295 -4.07 10.71 15.21
CA ALA A 295 -4.09 9.66 14.21
C ALA A 295 -5.25 9.84 13.21
N ASP A 296 -6.46 10.13 13.68
CA ASP A 296 -7.63 10.36 12.82
C ASP A 296 -7.44 11.56 11.88
N GLU A 297 -6.74 12.61 12.33
CA GLU A 297 -6.42 13.77 11.53
C GLU A 297 -5.31 13.48 10.51
N LEU A 298 -4.22 12.84 10.92
CA LEU A 298 -3.11 12.43 10.04
C LEU A 298 -3.58 11.48 8.92
N ALA A 299 -4.49 10.55 9.26
CA ALA A 299 -5.05 9.59 8.31
C ALA A 299 -5.92 10.24 7.22
N ARG A 300 -6.40 11.47 7.46
CA ARG A 300 -7.30 12.22 6.56
C ARG A 300 -6.64 13.44 5.91
N LEU A 301 -5.32 13.57 6.01
CA LEU A 301 -4.59 14.66 5.37
C LEU A 301 -4.89 14.71 3.86
N ALA A 302 -5.17 15.91 3.37
CA ALA A 302 -5.30 16.20 1.96
C ALA A 302 -3.92 16.18 1.27
N ALA A 303 -3.91 16.01 -0.05
CA ALA A 303 -2.70 15.96 -0.88
C ALA A 303 -2.10 17.35 -1.16
N ASP A 304 -2.66 18.43 -0.62
CA ASP A 304 -2.14 19.78 -0.80
C ASP A 304 -0.85 20.02 0.00
N GLN A 305 -0.12 21.05 -0.41
CA GLN A 305 1.23 21.31 0.10
C GLN A 305 1.26 21.85 1.53
N ASP A 306 0.20 22.51 2.01
CA ASP A 306 0.12 22.97 3.40
C ASP A 306 -0.11 21.76 4.32
N ALA A 307 -1.00 20.85 3.91
CA ALA A 307 -1.25 19.58 4.60
C ALA A 307 -0.02 18.67 4.62
N VAL A 308 0.71 18.55 3.51
CA VAL A 308 1.97 17.78 3.42
C VAL A 308 3.03 18.33 4.38
N LEU A 309 3.26 19.65 4.39
CA LEU A 309 4.22 20.27 5.32
C LEU A 309 3.78 20.10 6.78
N GLY A 310 2.50 20.33 7.07
CA GLY A 310 1.94 20.11 8.41
C GLY A 310 2.07 18.65 8.86
N GLY A 311 1.84 17.70 7.97
CA GLY A 311 2.05 16.28 8.20
C GLY A 311 3.49 15.94 8.58
N ALA A 312 4.48 16.53 7.87
CA ALA A 312 5.89 16.36 8.20
C ALA A 312 6.23 16.86 9.62
N GLU A 313 5.77 18.06 9.97
CA GLU A 313 6.01 18.66 11.28
C GLU A 313 5.36 17.85 12.42
N ARG A 314 4.13 17.38 12.20
CA ARG A 314 3.37 16.58 13.17
C ARG A 314 4.01 15.21 13.39
N ALA A 315 4.38 14.51 12.31
CA ALA A 315 5.08 13.23 12.40
C ALA A 315 6.43 13.36 13.14
N ALA A 316 7.22 14.38 12.83
CA ALA A 316 8.47 14.65 13.53
C ALA A 316 8.25 14.99 15.03
N ALA A 317 7.18 15.72 15.36
CA ALA A 317 6.85 16.06 16.73
C ALA A 317 6.43 14.84 17.56
N LEU A 318 5.69 13.89 16.96
CA LEU A 318 5.24 12.67 17.63
C LEU A 318 6.40 11.86 18.22
N VAL A 319 7.56 11.78 17.55
CA VAL A 319 8.75 11.10 18.08
C VAL A 319 9.10 11.62 19.47
N ARG A 320 9.11 12.94 19.65
CA ARG A 320 9.43 13.60 20.92
C ARG A 320 8.32 13.45 21.95
N VAL A 321 7.06 13.51 21.52
CA VAL A 321 5.89 13.31 22.39
C VAL A 321 5.91 11.91 23.01
N LEU A 322 6.09 10.88 22.19
CA LEU A 322 6.14 9.49 22.66
C LEU A 322 7.37 9.23 23.53
N SER A 323 8.52 9.84 23.19
CA SER A 323 9.74 9.76 24.01
C SER A 323 9.55 10.40 25.38
N ALA A 324 8.97 11.60 25.43
CA ALA A 324 8.69 12.31 26.69
C ALA A 324 7.69 11.56 27.57
N ALA A 325 6.74 10.85 26.97
CA ALA A 325 5.79 9.99 27.67
C ALA A 325 6.38 8.61 28.06
N GLY A 326 7.63 8.30 27.70
CA GLY A 326 8.25 7.01 28.04
C GLY A 326 7.54 5.80 27.41
N VAL A 327 6.91 6.00 26.24
CA VAL A 327 6.23 4.96 25.45
C VAL A 327 6.82 4.79 24.04
N ALA A 328 7.86 5.56 23.69
CA ALA A 328 8.57 5.34 22.43
C ALA A 328 9.37 4.03 22.50
N ASP A 329 9.23 3.22 21.45
CA ASP A 329 10.19 2.18 21.11
C ASP A 329 10.95 2.54 19.82
N ASP A 330 12.02 1.80 19.55
CA ASP A 330 12.90 2.02 18.39
C ASP A 330 12.16 1.86 17.05
N GLU A 331 11.14 1.01 17.00
CA GLU A 331 10.37 0.77 15.78
C GLU A 331 9.39 1.91 15.51
N LEU A 332 8.63 2.38 16.52
CA LEU A 332 7.74 3.53 16.43
C LEU A 332 8.50 4.80 16.05
N GLY A 333 9.68 5.00 16.64
CA GLY A 333 10.58 6.09 16.25
C GLY A 333 10.95 6.02 14.77
N ALA A 334 11.38 4.84 14.28
CA ALA A 334 11.75 4.63 12.88
C ALA A 334 10.57 4.83 11.92
N VAL A 335 9.37 4.34 12.26
CA VAL A 335 8.15 4.50 11.47
C VAL A 335 7.77 5.99 11.33
N LEU A 336 7.83 6.75 12.42
CA LEU A 336 7.56 8.18 12.41
C LEU A 336 8.62 8.99 11.65
N ASP A 337 9.91 8.62 11.78
CA ASP A 337 11.00 9.26 11.03
C ASP A 337 10.82 9.04 9.52
N VAL A 338 10.46 7.83 9.10
CA VAL A 338 10.14 7.53 7.69
C VAL A 338 8.98 8.40 7.19
N ALA A 339 7.88 8.50 7.95
CA ALA A 339 6.75 9.35 7.57
C ALA A 339 7.14 10.83 7.47
N ALA A 340 7.86 11.36 8.47
CA ALA A 340 8.27 12.74 8.52
C ALA A 340 9.22 13.11 7.35
N ARG A 341 10.21 12.25 7.07
CA ARG A 341 11.14 12.44 5.94
C ARG A 341 10.44 12.29 4.60
N GLY A 342 9.52 11.34 4.47
CA GLY A 342 8.72 11.15 3.25
C GLY A 342 7.88 12.39 2.92
N PHE A 343 7.16 12.94 3.91
CA PHE A 343 6.44 14.20 3.74
C PHE A 343 7.38 15.36 3.44
N ARG A 344 8.50 15.48 4.17
CA ARG A 344 9.48 16.55 3.95
C ARG A 344 10.04 16.53 2.52
N ALA A 345 10.33 15.34 1.98
CA ALA A 345 10.80 15.16 0.61
C ALA A 345 9.72 15.47 -0.44
N ALA A 346 8.43 15.43 -0.07
CA ALA A 346 7.31 15.77 -0.94
C ALA A 346 6.97 17.27 -0.96
N VAL A 347 7.57 18.08 -0.08
CA VAL A 347 7.39 19.54 -0.08
C VAL A 347 8.03 20.13 -1.33
N THR A 348 7.25 20.86 -2.13
CA THR A 348 7.72 21.47 -3.37
C THR A 348 8.61 22.69 -3.13
N PRO A 349 9.51 23.04 -4.08
CA PRO A 349 10.34 24.24 -3.97
C PRO A 349 9.55 25.54 -3.79
N ALA A 350 8.34 25.62 -4.34
CA ALA A 350 7.46 26.78 -4.16
C ALA A 350 7.02 26.94 -2.70
N THR A 351 6.59 25.84 -2.08
CA THR A 351 6.22 25.79 -0.66
C THR A 351 7.42 26.06 0.24
N GLU A 352 8.60 25.51 -0.08
CA GLU A 352 9.84 25.78 0.66
C GLU A 352 10.19 27.27 0.65
N ALA A 353 10.06 27.94 -0.49
CA ALA A 353 10.34 29.37 -0.62
C ALA A 353 9.39 30.24 0.22
N ILE A 354 8.13 29.83 0.34
CA ILE A 354 7.11 30.52 1.16
C ILE A 354 7.38 30.30 2.66
N TYR A 355 7.69 29.07 3.07
CA TYR A 355 7.78 28.66 4.47
C TYR A 355 9.20 28.35 4.95
N ARG A 356 10.19 29.13 4.54
CA ARG A 356 11.62 28.87 4.82
C ARG A 356 11.93 28.62 6.30
N ASP A 357 11.38 29.41 7.22
CA ASP A 357 11.67 29.26 8.65
C ASP A 357 11.08 27.98 9.23
N ARG A 358 9.89 27.56 8.77
CA ARG A 358 9.27 26.29 9.15
C ARG A 358 10.09 25.11 8.65
N ILE A 359 10.55 25.18 7.40
CA ILE A 359 11.42 24.17 6.80
C ILE A 359 12.74 24.05 7.57
N ALA A 360 13.40 25.16 7.86
CA ALA A 360 14.64 25.14 8.65
C ALA A 360 14.43 24.53 10.04
N ALA A 361 13.31 24.84 10.71
CA ALA A 361 12.97 24.26 11.99
C ALA A 361 12.65 22.75 11.90
N LEU A 362 12.00 22.31 10.82
CA LEU A 362 11.74 20.90 10.54
C LEU A 362 13.03 20.14 10.25
N ASP A 363 13.90 20.67 9.38
CA ASP A 363 15.18 20.07 9.02
C ASP A 363 16.09 19.94 10.25
N ALA A 364 16.11 20.95 11.13
CA ALA A 364 16.83 20.88 12.41
C ALA A 364 16.26 19.84 13.40
N ARG A 365 15.00 19.41 13.24
CA ARG A 365 14.42 18.31 14.04
C ARG A 365 14.72 16.93 13.44
N LEU A 366 14.92 16.86 12.13
CA LEU A 366 15.20 15.63 11.39
C LEU A 366 16.71 15.35 11.23
N ALA A 367 17.56 16.31 11.53
CA ALA A 367 19.00 16.15 11.70
C ALA A 367 19.30 15.45 13.04
#